data_AF-A0A2I0NY30-F1
#
_entry.id   AF-A0A2I0NY30-F1
#
_cell.length_a   1.000
_cell.length_b   1.000
_cell.length_c   1.000
_cell.angle_alpha   90.00
_cell.angle_beta   90.00
_cell.angle_gamma   90.00
#
_symmetry.space_group_name_H-M   'P 1'
#
loop_
_entity.id
_entity.type
_entity.pdbx_description
1 polymer ?
#
loop_
_entity_poly.entity_id
_entity_poly.type
_entity_poly.pdbx_seq_one_letter_code
_entity_poly.pdbx_strand_id
1 'polypeptide(L)'
;MAVAEIIGAAVGVMLLIIVAYVLVGSVLTTAEVVTNAQKDVTYLQGTRLGTSIALDKTDIHFPPGTELNFNVTNTGNVAITDFKHMDLFVDNSGFQHLSYSTSCGIVNTWCKVSINPDVIHPNQLDPGEKMWVRATLSNTQLNWLQITTSNGVNAQTTYP
;
A
#
# COMPACT_ATOMS: atom_id res chain seq x y z
N MET A 1 63.99 30.92 -3.01
CA MET A 1 63.28 30.11 -1.99
C MET A 1 61.89 30.67 -1.69
N ALA A 2 61.73 31.94 -1.34
CA ALA A 2 60.42 32.55 -1.02
C ALA A 2 59.31 32.43 -2.08
N VAL A 3 59.62 32.51 -3.38
CA VAL A 3 58.60 32.46 -4.45
C VAL A 3 57.93 31.08 -4.57
N ALA A 4 58.68 29.99 -4.37
CA ALA A 4 58.14 28.63 -4.43
C ALA A 4 57.20 28.33 -3.25
N GLU A 5 57.53 28.86 -2.06
CA GLU A 5 56.70 28.74 -0.86
C GLU A 5 55.36 29.50 -1.01
N ILE A 6 55.38 30.70 -1.60
CA ILE A 6 54.16 31.49 -1.85
C ILE A 6 53.25 30.80 -2.87
N ILE A 7 53.81 30.27 -3.96
CA ILE A 7 53.04 29.53 -4.97
C ILE A 7 52.45 28.25 -4.37
N GLY A 8 53.24 27.51 -3.59
CA GLY A 8 52.77 26.30 -2.90
C GLY A 8 51.61 26.60 -1.94
N ALA A 9 51.69 27.68 -1.17
CA ALA A 9 50.62 28.12 -0.28
C ALA A 9 49.35 28.50 -1.06
N ALA A 10 49.49 29.25 -2.16
CA ALA A 10 48.36 29.66 -3.00
C ALA A 10 47.64 28.46 -3.63
N VAL A 11 48.39 27.48 -4.15
CA VAL A 11 47.83 26.24 -4.71
C VAL A 11 47.16 25.41 -3.61
N GLY A 12 47.75 25.32 -2.42
CA GLY A 12 47.17 24.63 -1.27
C GLY A 12 45.80 25.21 -0.89
N VAL A 13 45.71 26.53 -0.77
CA VAL A 13 44.44 27.21 -0.47
C VAL A 13 43.41 26.99 -1.58
N MET A 14 43.82 27.06 -2.86
CA MET A 14 42.92 26.82 -3.98
C MET A 14 42.35 25.40 -3.96
N LEU A 15 43.18 24.39 -3.69
CA LEU A 15 42.73 23.00 -3.55
C LEU A 15 41.77 22.83 -2.37
N LEU A 16 42.04 23.48 -1.22
CA LEU A 16 41.13 23.45 -0.08
C LEU A 16 39.76 24.04 -0.41
N ILE A 17 39.70 25.13 -1.17
CA ILE A 17 38.42 25.74 -1.59
C ILE A 17 37.63 24.78 -2.50
N ILE A 18 38.30 24.12 -3.45
CA ILE A 18 37.64 23.15 -4.35
C ILE A 18 37.10 21.98 -3.54
N VAL A 19 37.90 21.42 -2.63
CA VAL A 19 37.49 20.31 -1.76
C VAL A 19 36.32 20.73 -0.87
N ALA A 20 36.36 21.92 -0.29
CA ALA A 20 35.26 22.46 0.51
C ALA A 20 33.98 22.61 -0.31
N TYR A 21 34.07 23.12 -1.55
CA TYR A 21 32.92 23.25 -2.44
C TYR A 21 32.30 21.88 -2.77
N VAL A 22 33.13 20.90 -3.13
CA VAL A 22 32.66 19.54 -3.41
C VAL A 22 32.02 18.91 -2.17
N LEU A 23 32.66 19.04 -1.00
CA LEU A 23 32.13 18.51 0.26
C LEU A 23 30.76 19.11 0.60
N VAL A 24 30.62 20.44 0.53
CA VAL A 24 29.34 21.11 0.82
C VAL A 24 28.27 20.66 -0.17
N GLY A 25 28.60 20.59 -1.46
CA GLY A 25 27.69 20.09 -2.49
C GLY A 25 27.24 18.66 -2.23
N SER A 26 28.17 17.75 -1.91
CA SER A 26 27.87 16.35 -1.61
C SER A 26 27.04 16.17 -0.34
N VAL A 27 27.32 16.94 0.70
CA VAL A 27 26.55 16.88 1.96
C VAL A 27 25.13 17.38 1.73
N LEU A 28 24.94 18.46 0.96
CA LEU A 28 23.62 19.01 0.69
C LEU A 28 22.74 18.04 -0.12
N THR A 29 23.27 17.47 -1.20
CA THR A 29 22.53 16.49 -2.00
C THR A 29 22.18 15.25 -1.20
N THR A 30 23.12 14.78 -0.36
CA THR A 30 22.86 13.66 0.55
C THR A 30 21.76 14.02 1.56
N ALA A 31 21.79 15.22 2.12
CA ALA A 31 20.79 15.69 3.08
C ALA A 31 19.39 15.78 2.44
N GLU A 32 19.29 16.24 1.20
CA GLU A 32 18.02 16.28 0.46
C GLU A 32 17.45 14.88 0.24
N VAL A 33 18.27 13.94 -0.22
CA VAL A 33 17.86 12.54 -0.43
C VAL A 33 17.37 11.91 0.87
N VAL A 34 18.13 12.06 1.96
CA VAL A 34 17.74 11.54 3.28
C VAL A 34 16.45 12.18 3.78
N THR A 35 16.31 13.51 3.63
CA THR A 35 15.11 14.24 4.07
C THR A 35 13.88 13.79 3.30
N ASN A 36 13.99 13.58 1.99
CA ASN A 36 12.87 13.11 1.18
C ASN A 36 12.50 11.66 1.54
N ALA A 37 13.49 10.78 1.70
CA ALA A 37 13.24 9.41 2.15
C ALA A 37 12.54 9.37 3.53
N GLN A 38 12.94 10.23 4.47
CA GLN A 38 12.29 10.34 5.77
C GLN A 38 10.84 10.84 5.67
N LYS A 39 10.57 11.82 4.79
CA LYS A 39 9.21 12.29 4.51
C LYS A 39 8.35 11.16 3.95
N ASP A 40 8.87 10.41 2.99
CA ASP A 40 8.15 9.29 2.36
C ASP A 40 7.82 8.19 3.37
N VAL A 41 8.78 7.79 4.21
CA VAL A 41 8.56 6.81 5.29
C VAL A 41 7.51 7.31 6.27
N THR A 42 7.57 8.59 6.67
CA THR A 42 6.60 9.19 7.60
C THR A 42 5.20 9.22 6.99
N TYR A 43 5.09 9.56 5.70
CA TYR A 43 3.83 9.57 4.97
C TYR A 43 3.22 8.17 4.86
N LEU A 44 4.03 7.17 4.49
CA LEU A 44 3.59 5.77 4.41
C LEU A 44 3.16 5.23 5.77
N GLN A 45 3.90 5.54 6.84
CA GLN A 45 3.53 5.16 8.20
C GLN A 45 2.24 5.84 8.66
N GLY A 46 2.09 7.14 8.40
CA GLY A 46 0.87 7.88 8.73
C GLY A 46 -0.35 7.33 7.99
N THR A 47 -0.19 7.03 6.70
CA THR A 47 -1.23 6.40 5.89
C THR A 47 -1.60 5.02 6.46
N ARG A 48 -0.60 4.19 6.79
CA ARG A 48 -0.81 2.85 7.38
C ARG A 48 -1.50 2.90 8.74
N LEU A 49 -1.11 3.83 9.62
CA LEU A 49 -1.76 4.04 10.92
C LEU A 49 -3.20 4.56 10.77
N GLY A 50 -3.46 5.34 9.72
CA GLY A 50 -4.78 5.85 9.40
C GLY A 50 -5.67 4.87 8.64
N THR A 51 -5.14 3.79 8.06
CA THR A 51 -5.94 2.78 7.36
C THR A 51 -6.39 1.69 8.34
N SER A 52 -7.68 1.41 8.35
CA SER A 52 -8.26 0.28 9.07
C SER A 52 -9.41 -0.28 8.25
N ILE A 53 -9.48 -1.60 8.15
CA ILE A 53 -10.53 -2.30 7.41
C ILE A 53 -11.13 -3.37 8.30
N ALA A 54 -12.41 -3.65 8.09
CA ALA A 54 -13.15 -4.68 8.82
C ALA A 54 -13.95 -5.56 7.85
N LEU A 55 -14.08 -6.84 8.21
CA LEU A 55 -14.90 -7.81 7.51
C LEU A 55 -16.09 -8.18 8.41
N ASP A 56 -17.32 -7.98 7.93
CA ASP A 56 -18.51 -8.35 8.67
C ASP A 56 -18.88 -9.82 8.32
N LYS A 57 -18.76 -10.73 9.29
CA LYS A 57 -19.08 -12.16 9.10
C LYS A 57 -20.50 -12.41 8.59
N THR A 58 -21.45 -11.55 8.94
CA THR A 58 -22.87 -11.70 8.57
C THR A 58 -23.15 -11.45 7.10
N ASP A 59 -22.28 -10.70 6.41
CA ASP A 59 -22.49 -10.30 5.02
C ASP A 59 -21.77 -11.20 4.01
N ILE A 60 -21.05 -12.21 4.52
CA ILE A 60 -20.37 -13.21 3.71
C ILE A 60 -21.37 -14.28 3.30
N HIS A 61 -21.55 -14.44 2.01
CA HIS A 61 -22.50 -15.39 1.46
C HIS A 61 -21.95 -16.06 0.20
N PHE A 62 -22.34 -17.32 0.02
CA PHE A 62 -22.08 -18.13 -1.16
C PHE A 62 -23.35 -18.19 -2.01
N PRO A 63 -23.45 -17.42 -3.10
CA PRO A 63 -24.44 -17.69 -4.13
C PRO A 63 -24.26 -19.11 -4.68
N PRO A 64 -25.29 -19.71 -5.31
CA PRO A 64 -25.14 -21.00 -5.97
C PRO A 64 -24.02 -20.92 -7.04
N GLY A 65 -22.94 -21.68 -6.84
CA GLY A 65 -21.74 -21.64 -7.66
C GLY A 65 -20.47 -21.57 -6.81
N THR A 66 -19.36 -21.12 -7.41
CA THR A 66 -18.07 -20.92 -6.72
C THR A 66 -17.79 -19.46 -6.38
N GLU A 67 -18.83 -18.62 -6.39
CA GLU A 67 -18.72 -17.22 -6.02
C GLU A 67 -18.82 -17.05 -4.50
N LEU A 68 -18.02 -16.14 -3.96
CA LEU A 68 -18.03 -15.70 -2.58
C LEU A 68 -18.23 -14.18 -2.59
N ASN A 69 -19.35 -13.73 -2.03
CA ASN A 69 -19.62 -12.32 -1.88
C ASN A 69 -19.45 -11.93 -0.41
N PHE A 70 -18.79 -10.81 -0.15
CA PHE A 70 -18.62 -10.26 1.19
C PHE A 70 -18.47 -8.75 1.12
N ASN A 71 -18.51 -8.08 2.27
CA ASN A 71 -18.22 -6.67 2.36
C ASN A 71 -16.88 -6.39 3.06
N VAL A 72 -16.32 -5.25 2.71
CA VAL A 72 -15.13 -4.69 3.34
C VAL A 72 -15.49 -3.27 3.77
N THR A 73 -15.52 -3.03 5.07
CA THR A 73 -15.83 -1.71 5.62
C THR A 73 -14.54 -0.97 5.93
N ASN A 74 -14.39 0.27 5.45
CA ASN A 74 -13.28 1.12 5.88
C ASN A 74 -13.61 1.75 7.22
N THR A 75 -12.91 1.33 8.26
CA THR A 75 -13.05 1.83 9.63
C THR A 75 -11.92 2.79 10.01
N GLY A 76 -11.03 3.08 9.07
CA GLY A 76 -9.94 4.03 9.25
C GLY A 76 -10.33 5.46 8.90
N ASN A 77 -9.33 6.31 8.78
CA ASN A 77 -9.42 7.73 8.44
C ASN A 77 -8.81 8.06 7.07
N VAL A 78 -8.38 7.04 6.32
CA VAL A 78 -7.72 7.19 5.01
C VAL A 78 -8.54 6.46 3.96
N ALA A 79 -8.82 7.14 2.85
CA ALA A 79 -9.50 6.56 1.71
C ALA A 79 -8.62 5.52 0.99
N ILE A 80 -9.21 4.41 0.57
CA ILE A 80 -8.51 3.34 -0.17
C ILE A 80 -8.90 3.43 -1.64
N THR A 81 -7.91 3.61 -2.51
CA THR A 81 -8.11 3.80 -3.95
C THR A 81 -7.45 2.72 -4.80
N ASP A 82 -6.39 2.10 -4.28
CA ASP A 82 -5.55 1.17 -5.01
C ASP A 82 -5.98 -0.28 -4.82
N PHE A 83 -7.14 -0.63 -5.36
CA PHE A 83 -7.68 -2.00 -5.29
C PHE A 83 -6.84 -3.02 -6.07
N LYS A 84 -6.07 -2.58 -7.07
CA LYS A 84 -5.25 -3.46 -7.91
C LYS A 84 -4.13 -4.14 -7.13
N HIS A 85 -3.58 -3.45 -6.15
CA HIS A 85 -2.53 -3.98 -5.28
C HIS A 85 -3.09 -4.45 -3.92
N MET A 86 -4.40 -4.68 -3.84
CA MET A 86 -4.98 -5.39 -2.71
C MET A 86 -5.02 -6.89 -3.00
N ASP A 87 -4.65 -7.67 -1.99
CA ASP A 87 -4.59 -9.12 -2.09
C ASP A 87 -5.67 -9.76 -1.23
N LEU A 88 -6.29 -10.80 -1.78
CA LEU A 88 -7.25 -11.63 -1.06
C LEU A 88 -6.70 -13.03 -0.90
N PHE A 89 -6.63 -13.50 0.34
CA PHE A 89 -6.20 -14.85 0.69
C PHE A 89 -7.37 -15.62 1.27
N VAL A 90 -7.51 -16.86 0.82
CA VAL A 90 -8.61 -17.74 1.19
C VAL A 90 -8.05 -19.12 1.52
N ASP A 91 -8.59 -19.75 2.56
CA ASP A 91 -8.43 -21.18 2.78
C ASP A 91 -9.73 -21.91 2.41
N ASN A 92 -9.65 -22.72 1.37
CA ASN A 92 -10.74 -23.50 0.80
C ASN A 92 -10.22 -24.88 0.43
N SER A 93 -10.01 -25.71 1.45
CA SER A 93 -9.27 -26.99 1.33
C SER A 93 -7.81 -26.81 0.91
N GLY A 94 -7.21 -25.66 1.25
CA GLY A 94 -5.88 -25.24 0.84
C GLY A 94 -5.80 -23.72 0.67
N PHE A 95 -4.61 -23.17 0.89
CA PHE A 95 -4.33 -21.74 0.73
C PHE A 95 -4.37 -21.32 -0.74
N GLN A 96 -5.20 -20.33 -1.03
CA GLN A 96 -5.35 -19.73 -2.35
C GLN A 96 -5.14 -18.21 -2.26
N HIS A 97 -4.38 -17.69 -3.20
CA HIS A 97 -4.24 -16.25 -3.44
C HIS A 97 -5.15 -15.86 -4.60
N LEU A 98 -5.91 -14.78 -4.42
CA LEU A 98 -6.78 -14.21 -5.42
C LEU A 98 -6.30 -12.81 -5.77
N SER A 99 -6.00 -12.62 -7.05
CA SER A 99 -5.61 -11.32 -7.61
C SER A 99 -6.83 -10.46 -7.94
N TYR A 100 -6.67 -9.14 -7.86
CA TYR A 100 -7.71 -8.22 -8.30
C TYR A 100 -7.92 -8.29 -9.82
N SER A 101 -9.18 -8.35 -10.24
CA SER A 101 -9.63 -8.24 -11.62
C SER A 101 -10.70 -7.15 -11.73
N THR A 102 -10.65 -6.38 -12.82
CA THR A 102 -11.71 -5.41 -13.15
C THR A 102 -13.02 -6.08 -13.54
N SER A 103 -12.96 -7.35 -13.95
CA SER A 103 -14.12 -8.16 -14.34
C SER A 103 -14.32 -9.29 -13.35
N CYS A 104 -15.56 -9.42 -12.88
CA CYS A 104 -15.97 -10.48 -11.96
C CYS A 104 -16.15 -11.83 -12.66
N GLY A 105 -16.09 -12.93 -11.89
CA GLY A 105 -16.42 -14.28 -12.39
C GLY A 105 -15.22 -15.07 -12.92
N ILE A 106 -14.00 -14.55 -12.82
CA ILE A 106 -12.78 -15.24 -13.25
C ILE A 106 -12.23 -16.04 -12.06
N VAL A 107 -12.06 -17.34 -12.25
CA VAL A 107 -11.54 -18.26 -11.21
C VAL A 107 -10.20 -17.76 -10.66
N ASN A 108 -10.04 -17.82 -9.34
CA ASN A 108 -8.88 -17.34 -8.57
C ASN A 108 -8.65 -15.82 -8.69
N THR A 109 -9.71 -15.05 -8.89
CA THR A 109 -9.66 -13.58 -8.85
C THR A 109 -10.80 -13.03 -8.01
N TRP A 110 -10.64 -11.80 -7.56
CA TRP A 110 -11.70 -11.03 -6.91
C TRP A 110 -11.90 -9.71 -7.64
N CYS A 111 -13.11 -9.17 -7.55
CA CYS A 111 -13.48 -7.90 -8.14
C CYS A 111 -14.27 -7.06 -7.12
N LYS A 112 -14.18 -5.74 -7.30
CA LYS A 112 -15.08 -4.80 -6.65
C LYS A 112 -16.41 -4.77 -7.39
N VAL A 113 -17.51 -5.00 -6.68
CA VAL A 113 -18.87 -4.95 -7.25
C VAL A 113 -19.46 -3.55 -7.13
N SER A 114 -19.44 -2.99 -5.92
CA SER A 114 -19.95 -1.65 -5.62
C SER A 114 -19.37 -1.10 -4.32
N ILE A 115 -19.47 0.21 -4.13
CA ILE A 115 -19.18 0.90 -2.86
C ILE A 115 -20.47 1.58 -2.43
N ASN A 116 -20.81 1.50 -1.15
CA ASN A 116 -22.01 2.10 -0.60
C ASN A 116 -21.79 2.64 0.83
N PRO A 117 -22.19 3.89 1.10
CA PRO A 117 -22.48 4.95 0.12
C PRO A 117 -21.24 5.23 -0.76
N ASP A 118 -21.42 5.84 -1.94
CA ASP A 118 -20.30 6.30 -2.80
C ASP A 118 -20.73 7.64 -3.42
N VAL A 119 -20.64 8.70 -2.62
CA VAL A 119 -21.24 10.02 -2.93
C VAL A 119 -20.19 11.12 -3.08
N ILE A 120 -19.13 11.07 -2.26
CA ILE A 120 -18.13 12.15 -2.19
C ILE A 120 -17.00 11.88 -3.18
N HIS A 121 -16.37 10.70 -3.11
CA HIS A 121 -15.27 10.30 -4.00
C HIS A 121 -15.62 9.03 -4.80
N PRO A 122 -16.22 9.19 -6.00
CA PRO A 122 -16.60 8.07 -6.85
C PRO A 122 -15.49 7.04 -7.02
N ASN A 123 -15.83 5.77 -6.82
CA ASN A 123 -14.91 4.63 -6.92
C ASN A 123 -13.77 4.60 -5.91
N GLN A 124 -13.80 5.40 -4.84
CA GLN A 124 -12.84 5.32 -3.74
C GLN A 124 -13.57 4.79 -2.51
N LEU A 125 -12.87 4.02 -1.67
CA LEU A 125 -13.46 3.51 -0.43
C LEU A 125 -13.13 4.48 0.70
N ASP A 126 -14.03 5.44 0.94
CA ASP A 126 -13.85 6.46 1.97
C ASP A 126 -14.07 5.89 3.39
N PRO A 127 -13.55 6.57 4.43
CA PRO A 127 -13.88 6.28 5.82
C PRO A 127 -15.39 6.16 6.08
N GLY A 128 -15.81 5.02 6.62
CA GLY A 128 -17.22 4.73 6.93
C GLY A 128 -18.02 4.11 5.78
N GLU A 129 -17.44 3.96 4.59
CA GLU A 129 -18.09 3.30 3.46
C GLU A 129 -17.84 1.79 3.44
N LYS A 130 -18.73 1.06 2.76
CA LYS A 130 -18.64 -0.39 2.57
C LYS A 130 -18.44 -0.73 1.10
N MET A 131 -17.41 -1.52 0.82
CA MET A 131 -17.17 -2.10 -0.50
C MET A 131 -17.72 -3.52 -0.56
N TRP A 132 -18.57 -3.80 -1.54
CA TRP A 132 -18.96 -5.17 -1.89
C TRP A 132 -17.93 -5.80 -2.80
N VAL A 133 -17.45 -6.97 -2.38
CA VAL A 133 -16.44 -7.75 -3.08
C VAL A 133 -17.05 -9.06 -3.53
N ARG A 134 -16.73 -9.48 -4.74
CA ARG A 134 -17.00 -10.82 -5.24
C ARG A 134 -15.69 -11.51 -5.58
N ALA A 135 -15.47 -12.65 -4.96
CA ALA A 135 -14.36 -13.55 -5.22
C ALA A 135 -14.87 -14.80 -5.91
N THR A 136 -14.19 -15.25 -6.97
CA THR A 136 -14.53 -16.53 -7.62
C THR A 136 -13.49 -17.56 -7.23
N LEU A 137 -13.92 -18.49 -6.39
CA LEU A 137 -13.09 -19.56 -5.85
C LEU A 137 -13.08 -20.77 -6.79
N SER A 138 -12.16 -21.70 -6.54
CA SER A 138 -12.14 -23.00 -7.23
C SER A 138 -13.06 -24.05 -6.57
N ASN A 139 -13.48 -23.80 -5.33
CA ASN A 139 -14.32 -24.69 -4.52
C ASN A 139 -15.29 -23.83 -3.67
N THR A 140 -16.28 -24.41 -3.00
CA THR A 140 -17.33 -23.69 -2.27
C THR A 140 -17.16 -23.69 -0.75
N GLN A 141 -16.16 -24.42 -0.22
CA GLN A 141 -15.87 -24.42 1.21
C GLN A 141 -15.07 -23.17 1.61
N LEU A 142 -15.26 -22.65 2.81
CA LEU A 142 -14.46 -21.53 3.31
C LEU A 142 -14.18 -21.75 4.77
N ASN A 143 -12.90 -21.79 5.12
CA ASN A 143 -12.44 -21.92 6.49
C ASN A 143 -11.89 -20.59 7.01
N TRP A 144 -11.23 -19.83 6.12
CA TRP A 144 -10.58 -18.57 6.48
C TRP A 144 -10.50 -17.63 5.28
N LEU A 145 -10.66 -16.34 5.56
CA LEU A 145 -10.62 -15.26 4.58
C LEU A 145 -9.78 -14.12 5.18
N GLN A 146 -8.82 -13.62 4.41
CA GLN A 146 -8.08 -12.41 4.74
C GLN A 146 -7.99 -11.51 3.52
N ILE A 147 -8.29 -10.24 3.70
CA ILE A 147 -8.01 -9.20 2.71
C ILE A 147 -6.90 -8.29 3.23
N THR A 148 -5.97 -7.92 2.36
CA THR A 148 -4.83 -7.07 2.68
C THR A 148 -4.80 -5.88 1.73
N THR A 149 -4.70 -4.68 2.28
CA THR A 149 -4.59 -3.43 1.51
C THR A 149 -3.19 -3.26 0.93
N SER A 150 -3.03 -2.36 -0.05
CA SER A 150 -1.73 -2.07 -0.67
C SER A 150 -0.67 -1.52 0.31
N ASN A 151 -1.11 -0.93 1.44
CA ASN A 151 -0.23 -0.46 2.52
C ASN A 151 -0.02 -1.51 3.64
N GLY A 152 -0.44 -2.76 3.44
CA GLY A 152 -0.17 -3.88 4.32
C GLY A 152 -1.03 -3.95 5.59
N VAL A 153 -2.15 -3.23 5.64
CA VAL A 153 -3.18 -3.42 6.67
C VAL A 153 -4.07 -4.58 6.25
N ASN A 154 -4.39 -5.48 7.16
CA ASN A 154 -5.22 -6.65 6.86
C ASN A 154 -6.40 -6.75 7.81
N ALA A 155 -7.46 -7.39 7.30
CA ALA A 155 -8.58 -7.87 8.08
C ALA A 155 -8.80 -9.34 7.74
N GLN A 156 -9.08 -10.14 8.75
CA GLN A 156 -9.27 -11.57 8.60
C GLN A 156 -10.49 -12.06 9.37
N THR A 157 -11.06 -13.16 8.90
CA THR A 157 -12.22 -13.79 9.50
C THR A 157 -12.18 -15.29 9.28
N THR A 158 -12.54 -16.06 10.31
CA THR A 158 -12.64 -17.52 10.29
C THR A 158 -14.08 -17.99 10.24
N TYR A 159 -14.31 -19.03 9.45
CA TYR A 159 -15.56 -19.74 9.29
C TYR A 159 -15.48 -21.10 9.98
N PRO A 160 -16.49 -21.48 10.79
CA PRO A 160 -16.63 -22.82 11.33
C PRO A 160 -17.10 -23.84 10.29
#